data_AF-A0AB34FJQ5-F1
#
_entry.id   AF-A0AB34FJQ5-F1
#
_cell.length_a   1.000
_cell.length_b   1.000
_cell.length_c   1.000
_cell.angle_alpha   90.00
_cell.angle_beta   90.00
_cell.angle_gamma   90.00
#
_symmetry.space_group_name_H-M   'P 1'
#
loop_
_entity.id
_entity.type
_entity.pdbx_description
1 polymer ?
#
loop_
_entity_poly.entity_id
_entity_poly.type
_entity_poly.pdbx_seq_one_letter_code
_entity_poly.pdbx_strand_id
1 'polypeptide(L)'
;MKSFSILAVASVLGLTSAHMEMKNPPPLRSQFNKFTTSVDYDMKNPLSASGSNFPCKGYHNLLNTPQGQSVVTWAPGSSQSMTITGGAAHNGGSCQASLSFDGGKTFKVIHSYIGHCPIVGDSTFPFTVPGDTPAGKALFAWSWFNQIGNREMYMNCASVTIGSSSKKMIRGSTEARAPGFSSRPNLFVANVGNGCTTVEGRDTKFPNPGADVTNTSDQPPVAPVGNCS
;
A
#
# COMPACT_ATOMS: atom_id res chain seq x y z
N MET A 1 -58.62 -21.42 20.90
CA MET A 1 -57.60 -21.41 19.82
C MET A 1 -56.46 -20.51 20.29
N LYS A 2 -55.24 -21.03 20.45
CA LYS A 2 -54.10 -20.29 21.02
C LYS A 2 -53.41 -19.50 19.92
N SER A 3 -53.47 -18.17 19.98
CA SER A 3 -52.75 -17.28 19.06
C SER A 3 -51.26 -17.30 19.40
N PHE A 4 -50.43 -17.74 18.46
CA PHE A 4 -48.98 -17.60 18.53
C PHE A 4 -48.58 -16.27 17.89
N SER A 5 -48.13 -15.32 18.72
CA SER A 5 -47.47 -14.10 18.25
C SER A 5 -46.04 -14.44 17.84
N ILE A 6 -45.73 -14.33 16.54
CA ILE A 6 -44.36 -14.47 16.02
C ILE A 6 -43.65 -13.13 16.24
N LEU A 7 -42.66 -13.11 17.13
CA LEU A 7 -41.74 -11.99 17.28
C LEU A 7 -40.83 -11.94 16.03
N ALA A 8 -40.95 -10.89 15.23
CA ALA A 8 -40.00 -10.61 14.15
C ALA A 8 -38.70 -10.05 14.74
N VAL A 9 -37.65 -10.86 14.76
CA VAL A 9 -36.29 -10.40 15.11
C VAL A 9 -35.69 -9.72 13.88
N ALA A 10 -35.59 -8.39 13.90
CA ALA A 10 -34.87 -7.65 12.89
C ALA A 10 -33.35 -7.81 13.13
N SER A 11 -32.70 -8.64 12.33
CA SER A 11 -31.24 -8.76 12.30
C SER A 11 -30.64 -7.47 11.75
N VAL A 12 -30.00 -6.68 12.62
CA VAL A 12 -29.13 -5.57 12.21
C VAL A 12 -27.91 -6.18 11.52
N LEU A 13 -27.95 -6.26 10.20
CA LEU A 13 -26.77 -6.59 9.40
C LEU A 13 -25.75 -5.47 9.63
N GLY A 14 -24.71 -5.76 10.42
CA GLY A 14 -23.59 -4.84 10.59
C GLY A 14 -22.99 -4.56 9.22
N LEU A 15 -22.89 -3.27 8.86
CA LEU A 15 -22.14 -2.82 7.70
C LEU A 15 -20.66 -3.10 7.98
N THR A 16 -20.21 -4.32 7.73
CA THR A 16 -18.77 -4.62 7.77
C THR A 16 -18.14 -3.78 6.67
N SER A 17 -17.20 -2.92 7.07
CA SER A 17 -16.39 -2.17 6.13
C SER A 17 -15.68 -3.16 5.22
N ALA A 18 -16.19 -3.34 4.01
CA ALA A 18 -15.53 -4.15 3.00
C ALA A 18 -14.16 -3.52 2.71
N HIS A 19 -13.12 -4.34 2.78
CA HIS A 19 -11.74 -4.01 2.38
C HIS A 19 -10.96 -3.07 3.32
N MET A 20 -9.75 -2.72 2.89
CA MET A 20 -8.68 -2.13 3.69
C MET A 20 -8.18 -0.84 3.03
N GLU A 21 -7.81 0.16 3.83
CA GLU A 21 -7.18 1.40 3.37
C GLU A 21 -5.96 1.74 4.23
N MET A 22 -5.01 2.48 3.66
CA MET A 22 -3.93 3.08 4.43
C MET A 22 -4.48 4.21 5.31
N LYS A 23 -4.23 4.12 6.61
CA LYS A 23 -4.58 5.13 7.62
C LYS A 23 -3.43 6.11 7.86
N ASN A 24 -2.20 5.62 7.85
CA ASN A 24 -0.99 6.41 8.07
C ASN A 24 0.15 5.96 7.13
N PRO A 25 0.87 6.87 6.45
CA PRO A 25 0.51 8.28 6.29
C PRO A 25 -0.87 8.44 5.61
N PRO A 26 -1.70 9.43 5.98
CA PRO A 26 -3.04 9.58 5.42
C PRO A 26 -3.03 9.78 3.88
N PRO A 27 -3.73 8.93 3.10
CA PRO A 27 -3.77 9.03 1.65
C PRO A 27 -4.45 10.30 1.13
N LEU A 28 -4.16 10.68 -0.11
CA LEU A 28 -4.94 11.66 -0.85
C LEU A 28 -6.41 11.22 -0.90
N ARG A 29 -7.32 12.16 -0.62
CA ARG A 29 -8.78 11.95 -0.53
C ARG A 29 -9.28 11.00 0.57
N SER A 30 -8.43 10.39 1.39
CA SER A 30 -8.90 9.60 2.53
C SER A 30 -9.50 10.51 3.60
N GLN A 31 -10.51 10.02 4.32
CA GLN A 31 -11.09 10.70 5.49
C GLN A 31 -10.06 11.01 6.59
N PHE A 32 -8.95 10.28 6.64
CA PHE A 32 -7.87 10.52 7.60
C PHE A 32 -6.97 11.70 7.22
N ASN A 33 -7.05 12.18 5.97
CA ASN A 33 -6.19 13.26 5.48
C ASN A 33 -6.84 14.61 5.72
N LYS A 34 -6.32 15.36 6.69
CA LYS A 34 -6.83 16.69 7.07
C LYS A 34 -6.84 17.74 5.95
N PHE A 35 -6.10 17.53 4.86
CA PHE A 35 -6.07 18.44 3.71
C PHE A 35 -7.15 18.11 2.67
N THR A 36 -7.82 16.96 2.79
CA THR A 36 -8.89 16.61 1.86
C THR A 36 -10.09 17.55 2.02
N THR A 37 -10.63 18.01 0.91
CA THR A 37 -11.94 18.70 0.87
C THR A 37 -12.98 17.88 0.12
N SER A 38 -12.60 16.71 -0.39
CA SER A 38 -13.44 15.82 -1.20
C SER A 38 -13.13 14.36 -0.85
N VAL A 39 -13.65 13.91 0.29
CA VAL A 39 -13.44 12.54 0.79
C VAL A 39 -13.89 11.52 -0.26
N ASP A 40 -13.05 10.53 -0.51
CA ASP A 40 -13.43 9.31 -1.22
C ASP A 40 -13.88 8.27 -0.18
N TYR A 41 -15.19 8.03 -0.10
CA TYR A 41 -15.76 7.02 0.80
C TYR A 41 -15.51 5.59 0.30
N ASP A 42 -15.05 5.43 -0.95
CA ASP A 42 -14.67 4.17 -1.57
C ASP A 42 -13.14 3.93 -1.53
N MET A 43 -12.42 4.61 -0.63
CA MET A 43 -10.95 4.53 -0.53
C MET A 43 -10.45 3.09 -0.36
N LYS A 44 -11.23 2.27 0.35
CA LYS A 44 -10.96 0.85 0.62
C LYS A 44 -11.16 -0.05 -0.60
N ASN A 45 -11.90 0.39 -1.62
CA ASN A 45 -12.11 -0.42 -2.81
C ASN A 45 -10.80 -0.62 -3.58
N PRO A 46 -10.63 -1.76 -4.27
CA PRO A 46 -9.47 -1.98 -5.12
C PRO A 46 -9.42 -0.97 -6.27
N LEU A 47 -8.30 -0.98 -7.00
CA LEU A 47 -8.23 -0.35 -8.31
C LEU A 47 -9.21 -1.03 -9.27
N SER A 48 -9.60 -0.30 -10.32
CA SER A 48 -10.41 -0.87 -11.39
C SER A 48 -9.65 -2.02 -12.05
N ALA A 49 -10.34 -3.12 -12.33
CA ALA A 49 -9.77 -4.27 -13.03
C ALA A 49 -9.27 -3.93 -14.45
N SER A 50 -9.72 -2.81 -15.05
CA SER A 50 -9.18 -2.31 -16.33
C SER A 50 -7.94 -1.43 -16.17
N GLY A 51 -7.55 -1.09 -14.95
CA GLY A 51 -6.45 -0.17 -14.65
C GLY A 51 -6.75 1.31 -14.91
N SER A 52 -8.00 1.66 -15.24
CA SER A 52 -8.39 3.03 -15.61
C SER A 52 -8.13 4.10 -14.53
N ASN A 53 -8.00 3.68 -13.27
CA ASN A 53 -7.68 4.55 -12.14
C ASN A 53 -6.30 4.26 -11.52
N PHE A 54 -5.47 3.44 -12.16
CA PHE A 54 -4.07 3.31 -11.78
C PHE A 54 -3.26 4.50 -12.32
N PRO A 55 -2.32 5.08 -11.54
CA PRO A 55 -1.99 4.79 -10.14
C PRO A 55 -2.81 5.63 -9.15
N CYS A 56 -2.77 5.24 -7.86
CA CYS A 56 -3.31 6.03 -6.75
C CYS A 56 -4.80 6.37 -6.85
N LYS A 57 -5.62 5.53 -7.51
CA LYS A 57 -7.04 5.80 -7.83
C LYS A 57 -7.24 7.10 -8.65
N GLY A 58 -6.20 7.55 -9.36
CA GLY A 58 -6.17 8.84 -10.09
C GLY A 58 -5.85 10.07 -9.22
N TYR A 59 -5.65 9.91 -7.92
CA TYR A 59 -5.52 11.03 -6.98
C TYR A 59 -4.14 11.65 -6.95
N HIS A 60 -3.13 11.00 -7.54
CA HIS A 60 -1.79 11.56 -7.73
C HIS A 60 -1.82 12.95 -8.42
N ASN A 61 -2.84 13.23 -9.24
CA ASN A 61 -3.07 14.53 -9.87
C ASN A 61 -3.27 15.69 -8.87
N LEU A 62 -3.58 15.41 -7.61
CA LEU A 62 -3.77 16.42 -6.57
C LEU A 62 -2.47 16.92 -5.95
N LEU A 63 -1.31 16.29 -6.24
CA LEU A 63 -0.04 16.52 -5.53
C LEU A 63 0.41 18.00 -5.48
N ASN A 64 0.04 18.78 -6.49
CA ASN A 64 0.38 20.20 -6.61
C ASN A 64 -0.78 21.16 -6.27
N THR A 65 -1.80 20.65 -5.60
CA THR A 65 -2.97 21.42 -5.15
C THR A 65 -2.97 21.57 -3.62
N PRO A 66 -3.81 22.45 -3.04
CA PRO A 66 -3.99 22.52 -1.60
C PRO A 66 -4.42 21.18 -0.96
N GLN A 67 -5.16 20.33 -1.67
CA GLN A 67 -5.57 19.01 -1.18
C GLN A 67 -4.41 17.98 -1.16
N GLY A 68 -3.35 18.23 -1.93
CA GLY A 68 -2.16 17.39 -2.01
C GLY A 68 -1.00 17.84 -1.13
N GLN A 69 -1.26 18.68 -0.12
CA GLN A 69 -0.23 19.06 0.85
C GLN A 69 0.37 17.84 1.55
N SER A 70 1.64 17.96 1.89
CA SER A 70 2.39 16.86 2.49
C SER A 70 1.86 16.57 3.90
N VAL A 71 1.54 15.31 4.17
CA VAL A 71 0.99 14.87 5.47
C VAL A 71 2.07 14.52 6.48
N VAL A 72 3.29 14.22 6.03
CA VAL A 72 4.44 13.88 6.88
C VAL A 72 5.76 14.18 6.16
N THR A 73 6.80 14.48 6.95
CA THR A 73 8.18 14.59 6.47
C THR A 73 9.03 13.46 7.05
N TRP A 74 9.81 12.78 6.21
CA TRP A 74 10.73 11.73 6.62
C TRP A 74 12.17 12.10 6.27
N ALA A 75 13.12 11.70 7.10
CA ALA A 75 14.55 11.85 6.79
C ALA A 75 15.06 10.63 6.00
N PRO A 76 15.93 10.81 5.00
CA PRO A 76 16.66 9.70 4.39
C PRO A 76 17.38 8.86 5.45
N GLY A 77 17.28 7.54 5.37
CA GLY A 77 17.85 6.59 6.33
C GLY A 77 17.04 6.39 7.60
N SER A 78 15.91 7.08 7.79
CA SER A 78 15.09 6.91 8.99
C SER A 78 14.16 5.70 8.89
N SER A 79 13.93 5.05 10.04
CA SER A 79 12.87 4.07 10.21
C SER A 79 11.52 4.76 10.26
N GLN A 80 10.58 4.27 9.49
CA GLN A 80 9.21 4.75 9.37
C GLN A 80 8.24 3.57 9.38
N SER A 81 6.95 3.85 9.35
CA SER A 81 5.93 2.82 9.22
C SER A 81 4.73 3.30 8.44
N MET A 82 3.99 2.34 7.88
CA MET A 82 2.65 2.55 7.35
C MET A 82 1.66 1.76 8.18
N THR A 83 0.47 2.30 8.41
CA THR A 83 -0.63 1.63 9.10
C THR A 83 -1.79 1.47 8.14
N ILE A 84 -2.27 0.24 8.00
CA ILE A 84 -3.44 -0.14 7.22
C ILE A 84 -4.59 -0.45 8.18
N THR A 85 -5.81 -0.03 7.83
CA THR A 85 -7.02 -0.21 8.64
C THR A 85 -8.16 -0.75 7.78
N GLY A 86 -9.08 -1.50 8.36
CA GLY A 86 -10.25 -2.02 7.66
C GLY A 86 -10.84 -3.28 8.27
N GLY A 87 -11.89 -3.80 7.62
CA GLY A 87 -12.70 -4.90 8.14
C GLY A 87 -12.52 -6.24 7.42
N ALA A 88 -11.97 -6.25 6.21
CA ALA A 88 -11.79 -7.47 5.41
C ALA A 88 -10.40 -7.51 4.79
N ALA A 89 -9.48 -8.22 5.46
CA ALA A 89 -8.09 -8.34 5.03
C ALA A 89 -7.86 -9.49 4.05
N HIS A 90 -8.86 -10.30 3.70
CA HIS A 90 -8.73 -11.40 2.72
C HIS A 90 -7.54 -12.34 3.01
N ASN A 91 -7.40 -12.78 4.26
CA ASN A 91 -6.24 -13.51 4.82
C ASN A 91 -4.88 -12.82 4.61
N GLY A 92 -4.90 -11.50 4.43
CA GLY A 92 -3.73 -10.72 4.05
C GLY A 92 -3.41 -10.89 2.59
N GLY A 93 -2.24 -11.44 2.29
CA GLY A 93 -1.62 -11.32 0.99
C GLY A 93 -0.25 -10.67 1.08
N SER A 94 0.15 -10.01 0.01
CA SER A 94 1.45 -9.36 -0.10
C SER A 94 1.32 -7.90 -0.48
N CYS A 95 2.16 -7.06 0.11
CA CYS A 95 2.17 -5.62 -0.11
C CYS A 95 3.54 -5.09 -0.52
N GLN A 96 3.56 -3.92 -1.14
CA GLN A 96 4.78 -3.12 -1.29
C GLN A 96 4.55 -1.69 -0.79
N ALA A 97 5.57 -1.18 -0.09
CA ALA A 97 5.76 0.23 0.18
C ALA A 97 6.68 0.81 -0.89
N SER A 98 6.26 1.89 -1.56
CA SER A 98 7.01 2.49 -2.67
C SER A 98 7.00 4.02 -2.64
N LEU A 99 8.01 4.65 -3.23
CA LEU A 99 8.08 6.11 -3.41
C LEU A 99 8.11 6.50 -4.88
N SER A 100 7.47 7.61 -5.22
CA SER A 100 7.53 8.25 -6.53
C SER A 100 7.88 9.73 -6.39
N PHE A 101 8.83 10.19 -7.21
CA PHE A 101 9.28 11.59 -7.28
C PHE A 101 8.90 12.27 -8.60
N ASP A 102 8.26 11.56 -9.52
CA ASP A 102 7.93 12.02 -10.87
C ASP A 102 6.41 12.20 -11.07
N GLY A 103 5.69 12.45 -9.97
CA GLY A 103 4.23 12.67 -9.98
C GLY A 103 3.41 11.39 -10.12
N GLY A 104 4.00 10.22 -9.87
CA GLY A 104 3.34 8.92 -9.97
C GLY A 104 3.57 8.19 -11.30
N LYS A 105 4.49 8.66 -12.15
CA LYS A 105 4.82 7.94 -13.41
C LYS A 105 5.59 6.67 -13.12
N THR A 106 6.52 6.71 -12.17
CA THR A 106 7.27 5.54 -11.69
C THR A 106 7.27 5.50 -10.17
N PHE A 107 7.22 4.28 -9.63
CA PHE A 107 7.30 4.01 -8.20
C PHE A 107 8.46 3.04 -7.96
N LYS A 108 9.32 3.36 -7.00
CA LYS A 108 10.43 2.50 -6.56
C LYS A 108 10.10 1.82 -5.25
N VAL A 109 10.23 0.49 -5.22
CA VAL A 109 9.92 -0.33 -4.04
C VAL A 109 10.97 -0.09 -2.98
N ILE A 110 10.55 0.39 -1.81
CA ILE A 110 11.43 0.55 -0.65
C ILE A 110 11.29 -0.60 0.35
N HIS A 111 10.17 -1.32 0.36
CA HIS A 111 9.99 -2.53 1.16
C HIS A 111 8.91 -3.44 0.56
N SER A 112 9.14 -4.76 0.58
CA SER A 112 8.13 -5.77 0.23
C SER A 112 7.74 -6.59 1.46
N TYR A 113 6.44 -6.77 1.68
CA TYR A 113 5.88 -7.61 2.72
C TYR A 113 5.16 -8.78 2.07
N ILE A 114 5.63 -10.00 2.31
CA ILE A 114 5.09 -11.22 1.71
C ILE A 114 4.41 -12.03 2.81
N GLY A 115 3.08 -12.11 2.76
CA GLY A 115 2.24 -12.70 3.79
C GLY A 115 1.78 -11.70 4.85
N HIS A 116 0.60 -11.97 5.43
CA HIS A 116 0.01 -11.20 6.54
C HIS A 116 -0.09 -9.68 6.33
N CYS A 117 -0.08 -9.22 5.08
CA CYS A 117 -0.25 -7.81 4.77
C CYS A 117 -1.53 -7.57 3.97
N PRO A 118 -2.51 -6.81 4.50
CA PRO A 118 -2.69 -6.42 5.90
C PRO A 118 -3.36 -7.53 6.75
N ILE A 119 -3.63 -7.28 8.03
CA ILE A 119 -4.57 -8.07 8.84
C ILE A 119 -5.78 -7.21 9.23
N VAL A 120 -6.87 -7.83 9.69
CA VAL A 120 -8.11 -7.12 10.10
C VAL A 120 -7.81 -6.14 11.23
N GLY A 121 -8.43 -4.96 11.19
CA GLY A 121 -8.16 -3.87 12.12
C GLY A 121 -6.93 -3.06 11.72
N ASP A 122 -6.33 -2.38 12.69
CA ASP A 122 -5.11 -1.59 12.47
C ASP A 122 -3.88 -2.52 12.46
N SER A 123 -3.16 -2.53 11.34
CA SER A 123 -1.91 -3.29 11.15
C SER A 123 -0.79 -2.35 10.70
N THR A 124 0.35 -2.39 11.39
CA THR A 124 1.47 -1.45 11.17
C THR A 124 2.69 -2.18 10.64
N PHE A 125 3.25 -1.67 9.54
CA PHE A 125 4.32 -2.26 8.77
C PHE A 125 5.55 -1.33 8.76
N PRO A 126 6.66 -1.71 9.41
CA PRO A 126 7.85 -0.89 9.49
C PRO A 126 8.70 -1.01 8.23
N PHE A 127 9.26 0.11 7.77
CA PHE A 127 10.22 0.17 6.67
C PHE A 127 11.31 1.21 6.95
N THR A 128 12.39 1.16 6.17
CA THR A 128 13.44 2.19 6.21
C THR A 128 13.39 3.02 4.93
N VAL A 129 13.38 4.35 5.05
CA VAL A 129 13.58 5.23 3.89
C VAL A 129 15.05 5.09 3.45
N PRO A 130 15.37 4.71 2.20
CA PRO A 130 16.75 4.52 1.79
C PRO A 130 17.61 5.79 2.00
N GLY A 131 18.88 5.61 2.38
CA GLY A 131 19.73 6.73 2.81
C GLY A 131 20.07 7.76 1.72
N ASP A 132 20.02 7.35 0.46
CA ASP A 132 20.23 8.17 -0.75
C ASP A 132 18.90 8.61 -1.40
N THR A 133 17.76 8.44 -0.71
CA THR A 133 16.47 8.91 -1.21
C THR A 133 16.54 10.42 -1.48
N PRO A 134 16.18 10.90 -2.68
CA PRO A 134 16.21 12.32 -3.01
C PRO A 134 15.35 13.14 -2.05
N ALA A 135 15.81 14.34 -1.70
CA ALA A 135 14.99 15.30 -0.97
C ALA A 135 13.90 15.87 -1.88
N GLY A 136 12.74 16.20 -1.30
CA GLY A 136 11.64 16.85 -1.99
C GLY A 136 10.29 16.20 -1.74
N LYS A 137 9.26 16.75 -2.39
CA LYS A 137 7.91 16.21 -2.36
C LYS A 137 7.86 14.88 -3.12
N ALA A 138 7.21 13.88 -2.55
CA ALA A 138 7.04 12.55 -3.12
C ALA A 138 5.63 12.01 -2.88
N LEU A 139 5.24 11.01 -3.67
CA LEU A 139 4.13 10.13 -3.34
C LEU A 139 4.67 8.89 -2.65
N PHE A 140 4.12 8.57 -1.49
CA PHE A 140 4.29 7.26 -0.85
C PHE A 140 3.08 6.39 -1.19
N ALA A 141 3.32 5.19 -1.69
CA ALA A 141 2.28 4.24 -2.07
C ALA A 141 2.36 2.98 -1.21
N TRP A 142 1.22 2.63 -0.63
CA TRP A 142 0.92 1.25 -0.24
C TRP A 142 0.20 0.59 -1.40
N SER A 143 0.67 -0.59 -1.79
CA SER A 143 0.00 -1.48 -2.74
C SER A 143 -0.18 -2.85 -2.12
N TRP A 144 -1.28 -3.53 -2.43
CA TRP A 144 -1.63 -4.83 -1.85
C TRP A 144 -2.33 -5.74 -2.86
N PHE A 145 -1.95 -7.02 -2.82
CA PHE A 145 -2.55 -8.12 -3.57
C PHE A 145 -3.10 -9.13 -2.57
N ASN A 146 -4.42 -9.23 -2.52
CA ASN A 146 -5.16 -10.07 -1.58
C ASN A 146 -4.96 -11.58 -1.83
N GLN A 147 -4.85 -12.35 -0.75
CA GLN A 147 -4.64 -13.80 -0.87
C GLN A 147 -5.88 -14.50 -1.43
N ILE A 148 -7.05 -14.28 -0.85
CA ILE A 148 -8.33 -14.94 -1.24
C ILE A 148 -9.34 -13.94 -1.80
N GLY A 149 -10.28 -14.43 -2.63
CA GLY A 149 -11.31 -13.62 -3.28
C GLY A 149 -10.93 -13.25 -4.72
N ASN A 150 -11.49 -12.15 -5.22
CA ASN A 150 -11.18 -11.66 -6.57
C ASN A 150 -9.68 -11.36 -6.69
N ARG A 151 -9.12 -11.49 -7.90
CA ARG A 151 -7.73 -11.10 -8.16
C ARG A 151 -7.70 -9.58 -8.30
N GLU A 152 -7.32 -8.90 -7.23
CA GLU A 152 -7.41 -7.44 -7.13
C GLU A 152 -6.04 -6.83 -6.82
N MET A 153 -5.92 -5.53 -7.09
CA MET A 153 -4.80 -4.70 -6.64
C MET A 153 -5.36 -3.49 -5.91
N TYR A 154 -4.99 -3.32 -4.66
CA TYR A 154 -5.29 -2.13 -3.88
C TYR A 154 -4.10 -1.18 -3.98
N MET A 155 -4.37 0.12 -4.02
CA MET A 155 -3.33 1.14 -3.97
C MET A 155 -3.85 2.41 -3.33
N ASN A 156 -3.20 2.85 -2.25
CA ASN A 156 -3.43 4.17 -1.66
C ASN A 156 -2.13 4.96 -1.64
N CYS A 157 -2.20 6.25 -1.96
CA CYS A 157 -1.03 7.10 -2.03
C CYS A 157 -1.17 8.33 -1.15
N ALA A 158 -0.13 8.63 -0.37
CA ALA A 158 -0.03 9.83 0.45
C ALA A 158 1.02 10.80 -0.11
N SER A 159 0.77 12.10 0.04
CA SER A 159 1.76 13.13 -0.24
C SER A 159 2.73 13.24 0.93
N VAL A 160 4.01 12.92 0.72
CA VAL A 160 5.05 12.96 1.75
C VAL A 160 6.18 13.89 1.31
N THR A 161 6.98 14.35 2.26
CA THR A 161 8.20 15.11 1.96
C THR A 161 9.39 14.33 2.45
N ILE A 162 10.37 14.13 1.60
CA ILE A 162 11.68 13.62 2.03
C ILE A 162 12.57 14.81 2.32
N GLY A 163 13.08 14.88 3.54
CA GLY A 163 14.01 15.92 3.97
C GLY A 163 15.39 15.78 3.32
N SER A 164 16.26 16.76 3.55
CA SER A 164 17.67 16.64 3.17
C SER A 164 18.39 15.62 4.04
N SER A 165 19.25 14.78 3.44
CA SER A 165 20.15 13.92 4.22
C SER A 165 21.05 14.78 5.10
N SER A 166 20.93 14.64 6.43
CA SER A 166 21.99 15.10 7.33
C SER A 166 23.25 14.31 6.95
N LYS A 167 24.30 14.98 6.47
CA LYS A 167 25.60 14.37 6.08
C LYS A 167 26.36 13.73 7.26
N LYS A 168 25.69 13.01 8.17
CA LYS A 168 26.36 12.12 9.10
C LYS A 168 26.52 10.76 8.41
N MET A 169 27.40 10.73 7.41
CA MET A 169 28.05 9.49 6.99
C MET A 169 28.73 8.94 8.25
N ILE A 170 28.11 7.98 8.93
CA ILE A 170 28.85 7.14 9.87
C ILE A 170 29.83 6.35 8.99
N ARG A 171 31.04 6.89 8.85
CA ARG A 171 32.18 6.17 8.29
C ARG A 171 32.47 5.04 9.28
N GLY A 172 31.98 3.84 9.02
CA GLY A 172 32.33 2.68 9.85
C GLY A 172 31.37 1.50 9.92
N SER A 173 30.21 1.48 9.27
CA SER A 173 29.40 0.25 9.23
C SER A 173 29.93 -0.69 8.13
N THR A 174 30.56 -1.80 8.53
CA THR A 174 31.01 -2.90 7.67
C THR A 174 29.88 -3.84 7.23
N GLU A 175 28.62 -3.52 7.54
CA GLU A 175 27.47 -4.23 6.98
C GLU A 175 27.26 -3.84 5.52
N ALA A 176 26.95 -4.84 4.68
CA ALA A 176 26.55 -4.62 3.30
C ALA A 176 25.32 -3.71 3.28
N ARG A 177 25.54 -2.42 2.96
CA ARG A 177 24.47 -1.42 2.91
C ARG A 177 23.46 -1.86 1.85
N ALA A 178 22.18 -1.93 2.22
CA ALA A 178 21.12 -2.21 1.26
C ALA A 178 21.24 -1.24 0.06
N PRO A 179 21.00 -1.70 -1.19
CA PRO A 179 21.04 -0.88 -2.38
C PRO A 179 20.28 0.44 -2.22
N GLY A 180 20.87 1.49 -2.77
CA GLY A 180 20.31 2.83 -2.76
C GLY A 180 19.00 2.95 -3.54
N PHE A 181 18.23 4.00 -3.29
CA PHE A 181 16.94 4.31 -3.90
C PHE A 181 16.95 4.18 -5.42
N SER A 182 17.99 4.70 -6.07
CA SER A 182 18.14 4.70 -7.53
C SER A 182 18.20 3.28 -8.15
N SER A 183 18.71 2.31 -7.40
CA SER A 183 18.87 0.91 -7.83
C SER A 183 17.67 0.02 -7.53
N ARG A 184 16.65 0.56 -6.84
CA ARG A 184 15.49 -0.22 -6.42
C ARG A 184 14.59 -0.55 -7.62
N PRO A 185 13.91 -1.72 -7.57
CA PRO A 185 13.03 -2.12 -8.65
C PRO A 185 11.80 -1.23 -8.71
N ASN A 186 11.16 -1.23 -9.87
CA ASN A 186 9.84 -0.63 -10.02
C ASN A 186 8.80 -1.42 -9.21
N LEU A 187 7.76 -0.72 -8.77
CA LEU A 187 6.59 -1.30 -8.13
C LEU A 187 5.99 -2.41 -9.01
N PHE A 188 5.64 -3.53 -8.38
CA PHE A 188 4.94 -4.62 -9.04
C PHE A 188 3.47 -4.23 -9.30
N VAL A 189 2.98 -4.52 -10.51
CA VAL A 189 1.62 -4.20 -10.95
C VAL A 189 1.00 -5.44 -11.58
N ALA A 190 -0.19 -5.82 -11.11
CA ALA A 190 -0.98 -6.93 -11.62
C ALA A 190 -2.46 -6.67 -11.38
N ASN A 191 -3.33 -7.52 -11.93
CA ASN A 191 -4.78 -7.50 -11.67
C ASN A 191 -5.49 -6.21 -12.13
N VAL A 192 -4.87 -5.43 -13.02
CA VAL A 192 -5.38 -4.15 -13.53
C VAL A 192 -5.43 -4.13 -15.07
N GLY A 193 -5.74 -5.29 -15.67
CA GLY A 193 -5.89 -5.39 -17.12
C GLY A 193 -4.57 -5.35 -17.90
N ASN A 194 -3.44 -5.46 -17.21
CA ASN A 194 -2.10 -5.43 -17.81
C ASN A 194 -1.58 -6.81 -18.27
N GLY A 195 -2.41 -7.85 -18.22
CA GLY A 195 -2.02 -9.21 -18.60
C GLY A 195 -1.15 -9.94 -17.56
N CYS A 196 -0.94 -9.36 -16.37
CA CYS A 196 -0.34 -10.03 -15.22
C CYS A 196 -1.40 -10.32 -14.15
N THR A 197 -1.40 -11.52 -13.59
CA THR A 197 -2.42 -11.95 -12.62
C THR A 197 -1.80 -12.69 -11.45
N THR A 198 -2.25 -12.39 -10.23
CA THR A 198 -1.83 -13.12 -9.03
C THR A 198 -2.63 -14.42 -8.86
N VAL A 199 -2.12 -15.36 -8.06
CA VAL A 199 -2.76 -16.67 -7.85
C VAL A 199 -3.62 -16.65 -6.60
N GLU A 200 -4.89 -17.07 -6.72
CA GLU A 200 -5.80 -17.18 -5.56
C GLU A 200 -5.32 -18.21 -4.53
N GLY A 201 -5.53 -17.90 -3.26
CA GLY A 201 -5.16 -18.74 -2.12
C GLY A 201 -3.68 -18.70 -1.77
N ARG A 202 -2.87 -17.87 -2.45
CA ARG A 202 -1.41 -17.79 -2.23
C ARG A 202 -0.94 -16.36 -2.06
N ASP A 203 0.03 -16.19 -1.17
CA ASP A 203 0.77 -14.94 -1.08
C ASP A 203 1.59 -14.73 -2.36
N THR A 204 1.61 -13.49 -2.85
CA THR A 204 2.28 -13.15 -4.10
C THR A 204 3.79 -13.03 -3.87
N LYS A 205 4.56 -13.89 -4.52
CA LYS A 205 6.02 -13.75 -4.62
C LYS A 205 6.34 -12.71 -5.69
N PHE A 206 6.70 -11.50 -5.27
CA PHE A 206 7.11 -10.45 -6.21
C PHE A 206 8.32 -10.91 -7.03
N PRO A 207 8.31 -10.75 -8.37
CA PRO A 207 9.47 -11.06 -9.21
C PRO A 207 10.71 -10.24 -8.81
N ASN A 208 10.50 -8.97 -8.48
CA ASN A 208 11.53 -8.02 -8.07
C ASN A 208 11.14 -7.39 -6.72
N PRO A 209 11.36 -8.07 -5.58
CA PRO A 209 10.90 -7.59 -4.27
C PRO A 209 11.76 -6.44 -3.71
N GLY A 210 12.92 -6.17 -4.31
CA GLY A 210 13.91 -5.24 -3.77
C GLY A 210 14.77 -5.88 -2.68
N ALA A 211 15.57 -5.07 -2.01
CA ALA A 211 16.52 -5.56 -1.01
C ALA A 211 15.91 -5.72 0.39
N ASP A 212 14.86 -4.97 0.69
CA ASP A 212 14.18 -5.00 1.99
C ASP A 212 12.89 -5.81 1.86
N VAL A 213 12.91 -7.02 2.44
CA VAL A 213 11.82 -7.98 2.36
C VAL A 213 11.51 -8.52 3.74
N THR A 214 10.24 -8.44 4.14
CA THR A 214 9.70 -9.18 5.28
C THR A 214 8.83 -10.29 4.73
N ASN A 215 9.20 -11.54 4.98
CA ASN A 215 8.40 -12.70 4.58
C ASN A 215 7.88 -13.42 5.82
N THR A 216 6.58 -13.37 6.01
CA THR A 216 5.84 -14.01 7.10
C THR A 216 4.71 -14.87 6.54
N SER A 217 4.83 -15.35 5.31
CA SER A 217 3.83 -16.20 4.66
C SER A 217 3.75 -17.58 5.33
N ASP A 218 2.54 -18.06 5.59
CA ASP A 218 2.30 -19.39 6.20
C ASP A 218 2.55 -20.55 5.22
N GLN A 219 2.57 -20.25 3.92
CA GLN A 219 2.78 -21.21 2.84
C GLN A 219 3.83 -20.67 1.89
N PRO A 220 4.48 -21.49 1.04
CA PRO A 220 5.39 -20.95 0.04
C PRO A 220 4.68 -19.90 -0.84
N PRO A 221 5.19 -18.66 -0.98
CA PRO A 221 4.57 -17.68 -1.84
C PRO A 221 4.75 -18.06 -3.32
N VAL A 222 3.80 -17.68 -4.17
CA VAL A 222 3.75 -18.10 -5.58
C VAL A 222 3.94 -16.89 -6.49
N ALA A 223 4.74 -17.08 -7.54
CA ALA A 223 4.96 -16.05 -8.55
C ALA A 223 3.64 -15.78 -9.32
N PRO A 224 3.41 -14.53 -9.74
CA PRO A 224 2.26 -14.22 -10.59
C PRO A 224 2.40 -14.89 -11.96
N VAL A 225 1.28 -15.01 -12.68
CA VAL A 225 1.19 -15.64 -14.00
C VAL A 225 0.86 -14.62 -15.08
N GLY A 226 1.32 -14.86 -16.31
CA GLY A 226 1.14 -13.95 -17.44
C GLY A 226 2.32 -12.99 -17.64
N ASN A 227 2.06 -11.80 -18.18
CA ASN A 227 3.06 -10.82 -18.57
C ASN A 227 3.48 -9.94 -17.37
N CYS A 228 4.29 -10.50 -16.47
CA CYS A 228 4.62 -9.92 -15.16
C CYS A 228 6.05 -9.33 -15.05
N SER A 229 6.63 -8.92 -16.17
CA SER A 229 8.00 -8.39 -16.28
C SER A 229 8.11 -6.91 -15.93
#